data_AF-A0A5J4PR79-F1
#
_entry.id   AF-A0A5J4PR79-F1
#
_cell.length_a   1.000
_cell.length_b   1.000
_cell.length_c   1.000
_cell.angle_alpha   90.00
_cell.angle_beta   90.00
_cell.angle_gamma   90.00
#
_symmetry.space_group_name_H-M   'P 1'
#
loop_
_entity.id
_entity.type
_entity.pdbx_description
1 polymer ?
#
loop_
_entity_poly.entity_id
_entity_poly.type
_entity_poly.pdbx_seq_one_letter_code
_entity_poly.pdbx_strand_id
1 'polypeptide(L)'
;MFNYHYSQTELQAIISIADSWSAGISKNETKEREKCSPHPLYSIFNVIKTKDNNGTNSNQLVFPFQTLNIGEKTCFPKNIKEQPADIDEYKKLQNQFFVEFKSLPTNSITGFIESLLFLLKKYTWCIPSNNRMDIANISLYEHLKTTAAFADCLYLYKMENSLENIKWDTENCKLIIEDSTCPVMLLGGDISGIQKFIYNIASRKAAVSLKGRSFYLQLLIDSVI
;
A
#
# COMPACT_ATOMS: atom_id res chain seq x y z
N MET A 1 -6.21 -16.95 5.58
CA MET A 1 -7.06 -16.21 4.62
C MET A 1 -8.35 -15.91 5.35
N PHE A 2 -8.47 -14.72 5.95
CA PHE A 2 -9.65 -14.32 6.72
C PHE A 2 -10.75 -13.86 5.75
N ASN A 3 -11.91 -14.51 5.77
CA ASN A 3 -13.07 -14.14 4.97
C ASN A 3 -13.76 -12.91 5.58
N TYR A 4 -13.36 -11.70 5.15
CA TYR A 4 -13.95 -10.42 5.54
C TYR A 4 -15.24 -10.07 4.77
N HIS A 5 -16.07 -11.05 4.41
CA HIS A 5 -17.25 -10.81 3.56
C HIS A 5 -18.58 -10.72 4.31
N TYR A 6 -18.58 -10.87 5.64
CA TYR A 6 -19.75 -10.62 6.49
C TYR A 6 -19.32 -9.77 7.69
N SER A 7 -19.48 -8.45 7.57
CA SER A 7 -19.33 -7.54 8.70
C SER A 7 -20.43 -7.83 9.72
N GLN A 8 -20.07 -8.41 10.87
CA GLN A 8 -21.00 -8.64 11.97
C GLN A 8 -21.07 -7.43 12.90
N THR A 9 -20.08 -6.54 12.83
CA THR A 9 -20.01 -5.33 13.64
C THR A 9 -19.82 -4.10 12.77
N GLU A 10 -20.19 -2.95 13.32
CA GLU A 10 -20.03 -1.66 12.66
C GLU A 10 -18.56 -1.34 12.31
N LEU A 11 -17.61 -1.67 13.20
CA LEU A 11 -16.18 -1.49 12.92
C LEU A 11 -15.71 -2.37 11.75
N GLN A 12 -16.20 -3.60 11.66
CA GLN A 12 -15.91 -4.47 10.52
C GLN A 12 -16.49 -3.92 9.22
N ALA A 13 -17.62 -3.22 9.28
CA ALA A 13 -18.23 -2.57 8.13
C ALA A 13 -17.43 -1.37 7.63
N ILE A 14 -16.90 -0.56 8.55
CA ILE A 14 -15.96 0.53 8.22
C ILE A 14 -14.75 -0.04 7.48
N ILE A 15 -14.15 -1.11 8.01
CA ILE A 15 -13.00 -1.78 7.40
C ILE A 15 -13.37 -2.35 6.02
N SER A 16 -14.56 -2.94 5.88
CA SER A 16 -15.03 -3.52 4.61
C SER A 16 -15.20 -2.46 3.52
N ILE A 17 -15.73 -1.27 3.85
CA ILE A 17 -15.81 -0.16 2.90
C ILE A 17 -14.43 0.38 2.57
N ALA A 18 -13.57 0.55 3.57
CA ALA A 18 -12.20 1.01 3.36
C ALA A 18 -11.41 0.07 2.42
N ASP A 19 -11.57 -1.25 2.58
CA ASP A 19 -10.98 -2.27 1.70
C ASP A 19 -11.50 -2.14 0.27
N SER A 20 -12.83 -1.95 0.10
CA SER A 20 -13.44 -1.75 -1.22
C SER A 20 -12.95 -0.47 -1.90
N TRP A 21 -12.80 0.63 -1.15
CA TRP A 21 -12.29 1.91 -1.66
C TRP A 21 -10.82 1.80 -2.06
N SER A 22 -10.01 1.16 -1.22
CA SER A 22 -8.60 0.89 -1.50
C SER A 22 -8.40 0.02 -2.75
N ALA A 23 -9.24 -1.01 -2.92
CA ALA A 23 -9.14 -1.92 -4.06
C ALA A 23 -9.63 -1.31 -5.38
N GLY A 24 -10.32 -0.16 -5.34
CA GLY A 24 -10.97 0.43 -6.52
C GLY A 24 -12.07 -0.45 -7.11
N ILE A 25 -12.57 -1.43 -6.35
CA ILE A 25 -13.59 -2.38 -6.82
C ILE A 25 -14.95 -1.71 -6.75
N SER A 26 -15.63 -1.60 -7.91
CA SER A 26 -17.05 -1.27 -7.92
C SER A 26 -17.86 -2.47 -7.42
N LYS A 27 -18.95 -2.24 -6.67
CA LYS A 27 -19.82 -3.29 -6.09
C LYS A 27 -20.33 -4.33 -7.11
N ASN A 28 -20.22 -4.05 -8.42
CA ASN A 28 -20.68 -4.87 -9.52
C ASN A 28 -19.62 -5.84 -10.09
N GLU A 29 -18.37 -5.80 -9.59
CA GLU A 29 -17.26 -6.62 -10.11
C GLU A 29 -16.87 -7.80 -9.21
N THR A 30 -17.83 -8.37 -8.48
CA THR A 30 -17.69 -9.68 -7.81
C THR A 30 -17.79 -10.82 -8.82
N LYS A 31 -16.93 -10.82 -9.85
CA LYS A 31 -16.61 -12.07 -10.56
C LYS A 31 -15.98 -13.03 -9.55
N GLU A 32 -16.45 -14.28 -9.57
CA GLU A 32 -16.00 -15.36 -8.71
C GLU A 32 -14.47 -15.33 -8.59
N ARG A 33 -13.97 -15.35 -7.35
CA ARG A 33 -12.54 -15.51 -7.07
C ARG A 33 -12.17 -16.92 -7.51
N GLU A 34 -11.81 -17.09 -8.78
CA GLU A 34 -11.15 -18.31 -9.22
C GLU A 34 -9.95 -18.54 -8.32
N LYS A 35 -9.77 -19.79 -7.91
CA LYS A 35 -8.71 -20.22 -7.00
C LYS A 35 -7.38 -20.20 -7.76
N CYS A 36 -6.89 -19.02 -8.08
CA CYS A 36 -5.64 -18.84 -8.81
C CYS A 36 -4.46 -19.21 -7.91
N SER A 37 -3.49 -19.91 -8.50
CA SER A 37 -2.18 -20.12 -7.89
C SER A 37 -1.55 -18.76 -7.54
N PRO A 38 -0.73 -18.68 -6.48
CA PRO A 38 -0.02 -17.45 -6.16
C PRO A 38 0.78 -17.00 -7.39
N HIS A 39 0.61 -15.74 -7.78
CA HIS A 39 1.41 -15.11 -8.82
C HIS A 39 2.17 -13.94 -8.20
N PRO A 40 3.34 -13.58 -8.76
CA PRO A 40 4.09 -12.42 -8.29
C PRO A 40 3.33 -11.12 -8.57
N LEU A 41 3.78 -10.04 -7.93
CA LEU A 41 3.32 -8.69 -8.22
C LEU A 41 3.82 -8.26 -9.61
N TYR A 42 2.91 -7.80 -10.46
CA TYR A 42 3.28 -7.21 -11.76
C TYR A 42 3.80 -5.79 -11.58
N SER A 43 4.75 -5.40 -12.44
CA SER A 43 5.18 -4.02 -12.53
C SER A 43 4.02 -3.11 -12.93
N ILE A 44 3.88 -1.96 -12.25
CA ILE A 44 2.90 -0.94 -12.59
C ILE A 44 3.07 -0.43 -14.03
N PHE A 45 4.30 -0.47 -14.55
CA PHE A 45 4.62 -0.07 -15.92
C PHE A 45 4.06 -1.02 -16.98
N ASN A 46 3.63 -2.24 -16.62
CA ASN A 46 2.97 -3.15 -17.56
C ASN A 46 1.63 -2.61 -18.08
N VAL A 47 1.03 -1.65 -17.38
CA VAL A 47 -0.21 -0.97 -17.82
C VAL A 47 0.07 -0.03 -19.00
N ILE A 48 1.29 0.49 -19.11
CA ILE A 48 1.69 1.40 -20.18
C ILE A 48 1.95 0.57 -21.44
N LYS A 49 0.93 0.51 -22.31
CA LYS A 49 1.06 -0.13 -23.62
C LYS A 49 1.81 0.79 -24.57
N THR A 50 3.09 0.53 -24.79
CA THR A 50 3.82 1.11 -25.93
C THR A 50 3.58 0.24 -27.16
N LYS A 51 3.23 0.87 -28.28
CA LYS A 51 3.15 0.18 -29.58
C LYS A 51 4.57 -0.15 -30.04
N ASP A 52 5.10 -1.28 -29.61
CA ASP A 52 6.30 -1.82 -30.24
C ASP A 52 5.95 -2.28 -31.66
N ASN A 53 6.80 -1.93 -32.63
CA ASN A 53 6.62 -2.18 -34.06
C ASN A 53 6.52 -3.67 -34.45
N ASN A 54 6.65 -4.61 -33.49
CA ASN A 54 6.67 -6.05 -33.74
C ASN A 54 5.40 -6.81 -33.28
N GLY A 55 4.36 -6.14 -32.76
CA GLY A 55 3.07 -6.78 -32.46
C GLY A 55 3.09 -7.89 -31.39
N THR A 56 4.23 -8.17 -30.76
CA THR A 56 4.32 -9.09 -29.63
C THR A 56 4.06 -8.33 -28.33
N ASN A 57 2.96 -8.67 -27.65
CA ASN A 57 2.64 -8.15 -26.33
C ASN A 57 3.88 -8.24 -25.42
N SER A 58 4.33 -7.06 -25.01
CA SER A 58 5.54 -6.75 -24.27
C SER A 58 5.73 -7.63 -23.04
N ASN A 59 6.98 -8.04 -22.81
CA ASN A 59 7.47 -8.76 -21.64
C ASN A 59 6.73 -8.38 -20.34
N GLN A 60 5.97 -9.32 -19.78
CA GLN A 60 5.37 -9.13 -18.46
C GLN A 60 6.46 -9.11 -17.41
N LEU A 61 6.71 -7.92 -16.85
CA LEU A 61 7.68 -7.70 -15.79
C LEU A 61 7.02 -7.93 -14.42
N VAL A 62 7.67 -8.72 -13.57
CA VAL A 62 7.18 -9.14 -12.26
C VAL A 62 8.24 -8.98 -11.18
N PHE A 63 7.82 -8.74 -9.95
CA PHE A 63 8.70 -8.71 -8.79
C PHE A 63 8.80 -10.10 -8.16
N PRO A 64 10.02 -10.65 -7.98
CA PRO A 64 10.21 -11.94 -7.32
C PRO A 64 9.82 -11.89 -5.85
N PHE A 65 9.42 -13.02 -5.27
CA PHE A 65 9.10 -13.10 -3.85
C PHE A 65 10.37 -13.00 -3.00
N GLN A 66 10.59 -11.84 -2.38
CA GLN A 66 11.73 -11.61 -1.51
C GLN A 66 11.46 -10.48 -0.52
N THR A 67 12.23 -10.45 0.56
CA THR A 67 12.18 -9.34 1.52
C THR A 67 12.71 -8.06 0.89
N LEU A 68 12.13 -6.92 1.27
CA LEU A 68 12.66 -5.63 0.89
C LEU A 68 14.03 -5.43 1.55
N ASN A 69 15.05 -5.20 0.73
CA ASN A 69 16.42 -4.97 1.16
C ASN A 69 17.08 -3.98 0.18
N ILE A 70 18.10 -3.25 0.64
CA ILE A 70 18.83 -2.21 -0.08
C ILE A 70 19.79 -2.80 -1.16
N GLY A 71 19.90 -4.12 -1.25
CA GLY A 71 20.74 -4.78 -2.25
C GLY A 71 20.34 -4.43 -3.69
N GLU A 72 21.33 -4.22 -4.57
CA GLU A 72 21.13 -3.71 -5.94
C GLU A 72 20.16 -4.52 -6.83
N LYS A 73 19.84 -5.77 -6.48
CA LYS A 73 19.02 -6.67 -7.31
C LYS A 73 17.62 -6.92 -6.76
N THR A 74 17.25 -6.31 -5.63
CA THR A 74 16.01 -6.66 -4.92
C THR A 74 14.80 -5.92 -5.46
N CYS A 75 14.98 -4.68 -5.94
CA CYS A 75 13.88 -3.78 -6.28
C CYS A 75 13.61 -3.68 -7.78
N PHE A 76 14.24 -4.53 -8.60
CA PHE A 76 14.07 -4.52 -10.05
C PHE A 76 13.18 -5.67 -10.51
N PRO A 77 12.15 -5.39 -11.34
CA PRO A 77 11.30 -6.44 -11.86
C PRO A 77 12.03 -7.25 -12.94
N LYS A 78 11.72 -8.53 -13.02
CA LYS A 78 12.28 -9.49 -13.98
C LYS A 78 11.21 -9.98 -14.94
N ASN A 79 11.63 -10.62 -16.04
CA ASN A 79 10.68 -11.25 -16.94
C ASN A 79 9.99 -12.43 -16.23
N ILE A 80 8.66 -12.56 -16.36
CA ILE A 80 7.89 -13.67 -15.76
C ILE A 80 8.40 -15.05 -16.20
N LYS A 81 8.97 -15.17 -17.41
CA LYS A 81 9.56 -16.42 -17.92
C LYS A 81 10.83 -16.82 -17.18
N GLU A 82 11.58 -15.84 -16.67
CA GLU A 82 12.85 -16.04 -15.96
C GLU A 82 12.62 -16.32 -14.48
N GLN A 83 11.53 -15.80 -13.92
CA GLN A 83 11.17 -15.98 -12.52
C GLN A 83 9.67 -16.26 -12.37
N PRO A 84 9.23 -17.52 -12.57
CA PRO A 84 7.87 -17.92 -12.29
C PRO A 84 7.57 -17.82 -10.79
N ALA A 85 6.28 -17.80 -10.45
CA ALA A 85 5.85 -17.82 -9.06
C ALA A 85 6.29 -19.12 -8.37
N ASP A 86 7.17 -19.03 -7.38
CA ASP A 86 7.55 -20.16 -6.54
C ASP A 86 6.75 -20.14 -5.22
N ILE A 87 5.92 -21.16 -5.05
CA ILE A 87 5.09 -21.35 -3.85
C ILE A 87 5.97 -21.52 -2.60
N ASP A 88 7.13 -22.16 -2.72
CA ASP A 88 7.99 -22.41 -1.58
C ASP A 88 8.78 -21.17 -1.18
N GLU A 89 9.16 -20.30 -2.14
CA GLU A 89 9.66 -18.95 -1.83
C GLU A 89 8.61 -18.12 -1.09
N TYR A 90 7.35 -18.16 -1.54
CA TYR A 90 6.25 -17.48 -0.86
C TYR A 90 6.03 -18.00 0.57
N LYS A 91 6.01 -19.31 0.78
CA LYS A 91 5.91 -19.90 2.14
C LYS A 91 7.09 -19.50 3.03
N LYS A 92 8.31 -19.48 2.48
CA LYS A 92 9.51 -19.06 3.20
C LYS A 92 9.38 -17.60 3.67
N LEU A 93 8.91 -16.72 2.79
CA LEU A 93 8.66 -15.31 3.10
C LEU A 93 7.60 -15.16 4.20
N GLN A 94 6.50 -15.91 4.11
CA GLN A 94 5.46 -15.93 5.15
C GLN A 94 5.97 -16.42 6.51
N ASN A 95 6.75 -17.51 6.53
CA ASN A 95 7.30 -18.05 7.77
C ASN A 95 8.23 -17.05 8.45
N GLN A 96 9.08 -16.36 7.68
CA GLN A 96 9.94 -15.29 8.20
C GLN A 96 9.13 -14.13 8.77
N PHE A 97 8.06 -13.72 8.08
CA PHE A 97 7.13 -12.71 8.60
C PHE A 97 6.56 -13.11 9.96
N PHE A 98 6.07 -14.36 10.12
CA PHE A 98 5.51 -14.82 11.39
C PHE A 98 6.53 -14.88 12.52
N VAL A 99 7.79 -15.19 12.21
CA VAL A 99 8.87 -15.18 13.21
C VAL A 99 9.14 -13.75 13.69
N GLU A 100 9.33 -12.80 12.77
CA GLU A 100 9.60 -11.40 13.14
C GLU A 100 8.37 -10.71 13.77
N PHE A 101 7.16 -11.07 13.35
CA PHE A 101 5.91 -10.56 13.95
C PHE A 101 5.83 -10.86 15.45
N LYS A 102 6.27 -12.05 15.88
CA LYS A 102 6.30 -12.42 17.31
C LYS A 102 7.32 -11.61 18.12
N SER A 103 8.29 -10.98 17.46
CA SER A 103 9.31 -10.15 18.11
C SER A 103 8.97 -8.66 18.16
N LEU A 104 7.79 -8.27 17.67
CA LEU A 104 7.37 -6.87 17.68
C LEU A 104 7.26 -6.33 19.11
N PRO A 105 7.58 -5.05 19.33
CA PRO A 105 7.47 -4.41 20.63
C PRO A 105 6.01 -4.35 21.07
N THR A 106 5.72 -4.81 22.29
CA THR A 106 4.36 -4.81 22.89
C THR A 106 4.22 -3.79 24.02
N ASN A 107 5.26 -2.99 24.27
CA ASN A 107 5.32 -2.01 25.35
C ASN A 107 4.60 -0.69 25.03
N SER A 108 4.39 -0.36 23.75
CA SER A 108 3.69 0.85 23.30
C SER A 108 2.88 0.54 22.05
N ILE A 109 1.65 1.03 22.00
CA ILE A 109 0.77 0.88 20.84
C ILE A 109 1.35 1.58 19.61
N THR A 110 1.91 2.79 19.77
CA THR A 110 2.54 3.54 18.68
C THR A 110 3.75 2.79 18.14
N GLY A 111 4.63 2.32 19.03
CA GLY A 111 5.80 1.54 18.64
C GLY A 111 5.42 0.23 17.96
N PHE A 112 4.35 -0.43 18.41
CA PHE A 112 3.81 -1.62 17.76
C PHE A 112 3.28 -1.32 16.36
N ILE A 113 2.46 -0.28 16.18
CA ILE A 113 1.86 0.10 14.89
C ILE A 113 2.96 0.48 13.88
N GLU A 114 3.92 1.31 14.28
CA GLU A 114 5.06 1.69 13.43
C GLU A 114 5.87 0.47 13.02
N SER A 115 6.22 -0.40 13.99
CA SER A 115 6.98 -1.61 13.72
C SER A 115 6.22 -2.58 12.82
N LEU A 116 4.91 -2.71 13.02
CA LEU A 116 4.04 -3.51 12.16
C LEU A 116 3.98 -2.96 10.74
N LEU A 117 3.87 -1.64 10.58
CA LEU A 117 3.88 -0.98 9.27
C LEU A 117 5.17 -1.28 8.50
N PHE A 118 6.33 -1.17 9.15
CA PHE A 118 7.61 -1.50 8.52
C PHE A 118 7.79 -3.00 8.26
N LEU A 119 7.26 -3.86 9.14
CA LEU A 119 7.26 -5.30 8.93
C LEU A 119 6.41 -5.68 7.71
N LEU A 120 5.21 -5.12 7.59
CA LEU A 120 4.35 -5.28 6.42
C LEU A 120 5.08 -4.78 5.15
N LYS A 121 5.72 -3.61 5.20
CA LYS A 121 6.53 -3.09 4.08
C LYS A 121 7.63 -4.07 3.68
N LYS A 122 8.37 -4.60 4.66
CA LYS A 122 9.49 -5.52 4.41
C LYS A 122 9.05 -6.82 3.72
N TYR A 123 7.91 -7.39 4.13
CA TYR A 123 7.50 -8.73 3.68
C TYR A 123 6.42 -8.75 2.61
N THR A 124 5.65 -7.66 2.43
CA THR A 124 4.46 -7.66 1.57
C THR A 124 4.52 -6.67 0.41
N TRP A 125 5.66 -5.99 0.20
CA TRP A 125 5.86 -5.05 -0.91
C TRP A 125 5.80 -5.70 -2.31
N CYS A 126 6.15 -6.98 -2.45
CA CYS A 126 6.14 -7.72 -3.71
C CYS A 126 5.05 -8.81 -3.78
N ILE A 127 4.14 -8.83 -2.81
CA ILE A 127 2.97 -9.72 -2.80
C ILE A 127 1.80 -8.92 -3.38
N PRO A 128 1.07 -9.41 -4.38
CA PRO A 128 -0.10 -8.70 -4.89
C PRO A 128 -1.25 -8.70 -3.88
N SER A 129 -2.02 -7.62 -3.81
CA SER A 129 -3.21 -7.53 -2.96
C SER A 129 -4.39 -8.36 -3.49
N ASN A 130 -4.49 -8.50 -4.81
CA ASN A 130 -5.51 -9.26 -5.50
C ASN A 130 -4.88 -10.37 -6.34
N ASN A 131 -5.52 -11.53 -6.35
CA ASN A 131 -5.10 -12.70 -7.12
C ASN A 131 -5.64 -12.69 -8.57
N ARG A 132 -6.16 -11.54 -9.02
CA ARG A 132 -6.62 -11.33 -10.39
C ARG A 132 -5.43 -10.90 -11.26
N MET A 133 -5.06 -11.75 -12.22
CA MET A 133 -3.86 -11.55 -13.06
C MET A 133 -3.87 -10.23 -13.85
N ASP A 134 -5.04 -9.69 -14.14
CA ASP A 134 -5.24 -8.44 -14.90
C ASP A 134 -5.01 -7.16 -14.07
N ILE A 135 -5.07 -7.23 -12.73
CA ILE A 135 -5.00 -6.06 -11.81
C ILE A 135 -4.01 -6.29 -10.66
N ALA A 136 -3.13 -7.30 -10.77
CA ALA A 136 -2.17 -7.64 -9.73
C ALA A 136 -0.91 -6.75 -9.75
N ASN A 137 -1.09 -5.44 -9.84
CA ASN A 137 -0.03 -4.41 -9.85
C ASN A 137 0.03 -3.58 -8.56
N ILE A 138 -0.91 -3.80 -7.62
CA ILE A 138 -0.92 -3.16 -6.30
C ILE A 138 -0.34 -4.15 -5.29
N SER A 139 0.67 -3.70 -4.54
CA SER A 139 1.23 -4.52 -3.46
C SER A 139 0.27 -4.63 -2.29
N LEU A 140 0.34 -5.75 -1.58
CA LEU A 140 -0.43 -5.99 -0.36
C LEU A 140 -0.08 -4.94 0.70
N TYR A 141 1.18 -4.51 0.78
CA TYR A 141 1.58 -3.41 1.66
C TYR A 141 0.80 -2.11 1.37
N GLU A 142 0.80 -1.65 0.12
CA GLU A 142 0.12 -0.39 -0.25
C GLU A 142 -1.39 -0.49 -0.06
N HIS A 143 -2.00 -1.64 -0.38
CA HIS A 143 -3.43 -1.88 -0.16
C HIS A 143 -3.80 -1.85 1.32
N LEU A 144 -3.02 -2.53 2.19
CA LEU A 144 -3.28 -2.51 3.63
C LEU A 144 -3.07 -1.12 4.24
N LYS A 145 -2.04 -0.40 3.80
CA LYS A 145 -1.74 0.97 4.26
C LYS A 145 -2.89 1.92 3.93
N THR A 146 -3.38 1.91 2.69
CA THR A 146 -4.47 2.78 2.24
C THR A 146 -5.81 2.36 2.84
N THR A 147 -6.08 1.06 2.98
CA THR A 147 -7.25 0.54 3.72
C THR A 147 -7.26 1.03 5.17
N ALA A 148 -6.12 0.98 5.88
CA ALA A 148 -6.03 1.49 7.24
C ALA A 148 -6.29 3.00 7.32
N ALA A 149 -5.73 3.78 6.38
CA ALA A 149 -5.97 5.23 6.31
C ALA A 149 -7.45 5.57 6.06
N PHE A 150 -8.11 4.90 5.12
CA PHE A 150 -9.54 5.11 4.87
C PHE A 150 -10.40 4.70 6.07
N ALA A 151 -10.08 3.58 6.72
CA ALA A 151 -10.81 3.12 7.90
C ALA A 151 -10.70 4.14 9.05
N ASP A 152 -9.52 4.73 9.25
CA ASP A 152 -9.29 5.76 10.26
C ASP A 152 -10.06 7.05 9.96
N CYS A 153 -10.00 7.55 8.72
CA CYS A 153 -10.79 8.72 8.30
C CYS A 153 -12.30 8.50 8.49
N LEU A 154 -12.82 7.34 8.09
CA LEU A 154 -14.23 6.98 8.24
C LEU A 154 -14.64 6.91 9.71
N TYR A 155 -13.77 6.35 10.56
CA TYR A 155 -13.99 6.25 12.00
C TYR A 155 -14.04 7.64 12.65
N LEU A 156 -13.04 8.49 12.39
CA LEU A 156 -12.97 9.85 12.91
C LEU A 156 -14.14 10.72 12.45
N TYR A 157 -14.45 10.70 11.15
CA TYR A 157 -15.57 11.45 10.59
C TYR A 157 -16.89 11.08 11.28
N LYS A 158 -17.11 9.79 11.53
CA LYS A 158 -18.30 9.28 12.20
C LYS A 158 -18.35 9.69 13.68
N MET A 159 -17.22 9.68 14.37
CA MET A 159 -17.16 10.13 15.76
C MET A 159 -17.52 11.61 15.89
N GLU A 160 -17.07 12.45 14.97
CA GLU A 160 -17.35 13.89 14.96
C GLU A 160 -18.77 14.23 14.50
N ASN A 161 -19.31 13.51 13.51
CA ASN A 161 -20.61 13.81 12.88
C ASN A 161 -21.67 12.80 13.31
N SER A 162 -22.03 12.84 14.60
CA SER A 162 -22.84 11.86 15.33
C SER A 162 -24.22 11.50 14.73
N LEU A 163 -24.28 10.76 13.61
CA LEU A 163 -25.36 9.86 13.14
C LEU A 163 -26.11 10.20 11.84
N GLU A 164 -25.97 11.39 11.22
CA GLU A 164 -26.82 11.70 10.06
C GLU A 164 -26.33 11.06 8.75
N ASN A 165 -25.02 11.15 8.47
CA ASN A 165 -24.49 10.91 7.13
C ASN A 165 -23.91 9.50 6.90
N ILE A 166 -23.57 8.78 7.98
CA ILE A 166 -23.01 7.42 7.93
C ILE A 166 -23.80 6.50 8.86
N LYS A 167 -24.69 5.70 8.28
CA LYS A 167 -25.60 4.80 8.99
C LYS A 167 -25.15 3.36 8.87
N TRP A 168 -25.23 2.63 9.98
CA TRP A 168 -25.01 1.19 9.99
C TRP A 168 -26.34 0.48 9.77
N ASP A 169 -26.49 -0.14 8.60
CA ASP A 169 -27.61 -1.03 8.32
C ASP A 169 -27.32 -2.39 8.97
N THR A 170 -28.04 -2.66 10.06
CA THR A 170 -27.90 -3.90 10.85
C THR A 170 -28.50 -5.10 10.12
N GLU A 171 -29.48 -4.92 9.23
CA GLU A 171 -30.13 -6.01 8.51
C GLU A 171 -29.24 -6.53 7.38
N ASN A 172 -28.67 -5.60 6.61
CA ASN A 172 -27.78 -5.95 5.50
C ASN A 172 -26.30 -5.99 5.89
N CYS A 173 -26.00 -5.71 7.17
CA CYS A 173 -24.65 -5.65 7.69
C CYS A 173 -23.75 -4.74 6.83
N LYS A 174 -24.24 -3.57 6.42
CA LYS A 174 -23.52 -2.63 5.54
C LYS A 174 -23.53 -1.22 6.08
N LEU A 175 -22.43 -0.52 5.87
CA LEU A 175 -22.35 0.91 6.15
C LEU A 175 -22.91 1.67 4.94
N ILE A 176 -23.86 2.57 5.19
CA ILE A 176 -24.50 3.42 4.19
C ILE A 176 -23.96 4.82 4.38
N ILE A 177 -23.33 5.35 3.33
CA ILE A 177 -22.81 6.72 3.28
C ILE A 177 -23.71 7.47 2.32
N GLU A 178 -24.28 8.59 2.76
CA GLU A 178 -25.12 9.43 1.89
C GLU A 178 -24.28 10.05 0.76
N ASP A 179 -24.79 10.09 -0.46
CA ASP A 179 -24.02 10.47 -1.67
C ASP A 179 -23.43 11.89 -1.61
N SER A 180 -24.03 12.80 -0.84
CA SER A 180 -23.52 14.16 -0.60
C SER A 180 -22.38 14.24 0.43
N THR A 181 -22.03 13.11 1.06
CA THR A 181 -21.05 13.07 2.15
C THR A 181 -19.65 12.86 1.63
N CYS A 182 -18.71 13.69 2.08
CA CYS A 182 -17.29 13.55 1.78
C CYS A 182 -16.51 13.27 3.08
N PRO A 183 -16.41 12.00 3.51
CA PRO A 183 -15.78 11.66 4.78
C PRO A 183 -14.23 11.64 4.73
N VAL A 184 -13.65 11.87 3.56
CA VAL A 184 -12.19 11.85 3.34
C VAL A 184 -11.78 13.11 2.61
N MET A 185 -10.66 13.70 3.03
CA MET A 185 -10.07 14.87 2.40
C MET A 185 -8.69 14.53 1.84
N LEU A 186 -8.45 14.88 0.57
CA LEU A 186 -7.14 14.78 -0.05
C LEU A 186 -6.34 16.04 0.28
N LEU A 187 -5.32 15.91 1.13
CA LEU A 187 -4.40 16.99 1.47
C LEU A 187 -3.14 16.90 0.60
N GLY A 188 -2.88 17.94 -0.19
CA GLY A 188 -1.64 18.12 -0.95
C GLY A 188 -0.82 19.27 -0.40
N GLY A 189 0.48 19.07 -0.22
CA GLY A 189 1.43 20.10 0.19
C GLY A 189 2.64 20.14 -0.76
N ASP A 190 3.13 21.34 -1.06
CA ASP A 190 4.35 21.54 -1.84
C ASP A 190 5.29 22.52 -1.12
N ILE A 191 6.59 22.23 -1.17
CA ILE A 191 7.63 23.10 -0.61
C ILE A 191 8.35 23.79 -1.76
N SER A 192 7.99 25.05 -1.98
CA SER A 192 8.63 25.90 -2.98
C SER A 192 10.03 26.33 -2.55
N GLY A 193 10.93 26.51 -3.53
CA GLY A 193 12.27 27.09 -3.31
C GLY A 193 13.36 26.11 -2.87
N ILE A 194 13.12 24.79 -2.92
CA ILE A 194 14.10 23.74 -2.59
C ILE A 194 15.43 23.95 -3.33
N GLN A 195 15.39 24.19 -4.65
CA GLN A 195 16.61 24.40 -5.45
C GLN A 195 17.41 25.61 -4.97
N LYS A 196 16.74 26.74 -4.71
CA LYS A 196 17.38 27.96 -4.19
C LYS A 196 18.00 27.72 -2.82
N PHE A 197 17.32 26.97 -1.95
CA PHE A 197 17.82 26.62 -0.63
C PHE A 197 19.05 25.69 -0.71
N ILE A 198 19.00 24.64 -1.53
CA ILE A 198 20.08 23.65 -1.64
C ILE A 198 21.35 24.27 -2.23
N TYR A 199 21.22 25.08 -3.29
CA TYR A 199 22.37 25.57 -4.06
C TYR A 199 22.91 26.95 -3.64
N ASN A 200 22.29 27.64 -2.68
CA ASN A 200 22.82 28.89 -2.13
C ASN A 200 23.99 28.64 -1.15
N ILE A 201 25.07 28.01 -1.62
CA ILE A 201 26.20 27.54 -0.82
C ILE A 201 27.46 28.43 -1.02
N ALA A 202 28.17 28.69 0.07
CA ALA A 202 29.49 29.32 0.02
C ALA A 202 30.54 28.34 -0.53
N SER A 203 31.58 28.84 -1.19
CA SER A 203 32.62 28.03 -1.86
C SER A 203 33.37 27.08 -0.91
N ARG A 204 33.48 27.41 0.38
CA ARG A 204 34.15 26.59 1.40
C ARG A 204 33.20 25.49 1.90
N LYS A 205 33.67 24.23 1.87
CA LYS A 205 32.90 23.04 2.32
C LYS A 205 31.55 22.84 1.57
N ALA A 206 31.48 23.28 0.32
CA ALA A 206 30.32 23.17 -0.56
C ALA A 206 29.61 21.80 -0.52
N ALA A 207 30.35 20.70 -0.68
CA ALA A 207 29.78 19.34 -0.70
C ALA A 207 29.15 18.92 0.64
N VAL A 208 29.74 19.31 1.77
CA VAL A 208 29.19 19.01 3.10
C VAL A 208 27.93 19.83 3.35
N SER A 209 27.96 21.11 2.98
CA SER A 209 26.79 22.00 3.09
C SER A 209 25.63 21.50 2.22
N LEU A 210 25.90 20.99 1.03
CA LEU A 210 24.88 20.45 0.12
C LEU A 210 24.18 19.23 0.76
N LYS A 211 24.95 18.26 1.27
CA LYS A 211 24.41 17.08 1.95
C LYS A 211 23.61 17.46 3.19
N GLY A 212 24.14 18.37 4.02
CA GLY A 212 23.46 18.84 5.23
C GLY A 212 22.12 19.52 4.94
N ARG A 213 22.06 20.36 3.90
CA ARG A 213 20.81 21.03 3.50
C ARG A 213 19.79 20.07 2.89
N SER A 214 20.24 19.12 2.07
CA SER A 214 19.37 18.07 1.54
C SER A 214 18.76 17.23 2.66
N PHE A 215 19.59 16.80 3.62
CA PHE A 215 19.13 16.04 4.79
C PHE A 215 18.20 16.86 5.70
N TYR A 216 18.51 18.15 5.91
CA TYR A 216 17.64 19.05 6.67
C TYR A 216 16.25 19.18 6.04
N LEU A 217 16.16 19.32 4.71
CA LEU A 217 14.87 19.36 4.02
C LEU A 217 14.08 18.07 4.22
N GLN A 218 14.75 16.90 4.14
CA GLN A 218 14.10 15.62 4.39
C GLN A 218 13.52 15.56 5.81
N LEU A 219 14.31 15.92 6.84
CA LEU A 219 13.83 15.95 8.23
C LEU A 219 12.69 16.95 8.45
N LEU A 220 12.73 18.11 7.79
CA LEU A 220 11.67 19.10 7.87
C LEU A 220 10.37 18.53 7.29
N ILE A 221 10.43 17.92 6.10
CA ILE A 221 9.27 17.28 5.47
C ILE A 221 8.71 16.17 6.37
N ASP A 222 9.57 15.31 6.89
CA ASP A 222 9.19 14.20 7.77
C ASP A 222 8.63 14.66 9.13
N SER A 223 8.85 15.92 9.54
CA SER A 223 8.33 16.48 10.81
C SER A 223 6.98 17.21 10.68
N VAL A 224 6.65 17.65 9.46
CA VAL A 224 5.39 18.36 9.17
C VAL A 224 4.27 17.37 8.86
N ILE A 225 4.62 16.20 8.33
CA ILE A 225 3.74 15.06 8.08
C ILE A 225 3.63 14.22 9.37
#